data_AF-A0A924WGZ0-F1
#
_entry.id   AF-A0A924WGZ0-F1
#
_cell.length_a   1.000
_cell.length_b   1.000
_cell.length_c   1.000
_cell.angle_alpha   90.00
_cell.angle_beta   90.00
_cell.angle_gamma   90.00
#
_symmetry.space_group_name_H-M   'P 1'
#
loop_
_entity.id
_entity.type
_entity.pdbx_description
1 polymer ?
#
loop_
_entity_poly.entity_id
_entity_poly.type
_entity_poly.pdbx_seq_one_letter_code
_entity_poly.pdbx_strand_id
1 'polypeptide(L)'
;MVRNFTSFLLILTATPIFAQEPLKESLAPCGTLGVSDWLHEYSSRPPVSDRSEDTLWVALQPHLLAKDNGAGRFSAENFLNSFCRLNEDFAASNIHFYVKNNWNLLNETDWYVHATIPQGIEMMLTNNVPDALNAYFVSDPAGNCGYNLPYGGVAMSHSCSGPNDHTWSHEVGHALSLPHPFIGWEGKTYNFNAPTPTWLTYDYTYFHDTLDTPPTPLDTALVELVNGSNCAQAADLICDSKPDYLSYRWDCDAQNMSPGKLKDPTGAEFYSDGSLFMSYALDHCQSRFTPDEIAVMRATLHTEKINWVAPVMLQQPIDEAPIALEPIQDEIIPVTGAFFRWSSVPNATHYLVQASRFTGFSFKQVDMVTTDTFLTAGSLTANTKYYWRIRPFNNWHACAPFSPSATCKTALLSAASEPDTDGWRCYPSLLSDGEPLTLEIPEAWRGEDAKCSVFDAAGRLVWQSHISLSADRIKVDMPSAQWSKGVYRFVLVSEKGAKRCSLVRG
;
A
#
# COMPACT_ATOMS: atom_id res chain seq x y z
N MET A 1 -31.59 -32.70 -79.97
CA MET A 1 -32.88 -32.53 -79.29
C MET A 1 -32.81 -33.30 -77.98
N VAL A 2 -33.45 -32.81 -76.91
CA VAL A 2 -33.35 -33.22 -75.49
C VAL A 2 -32.25 -32.48 -74.69
N ARG A 3 -32.64 -31.34 -74.09
CA ARG A 3 -31.98 -30.68 -72.95
C ARG A 3 -32.64 -31.24 -71.68
N ASN A 4 -31.89 -31.93 -70.82
CA ASN A 4 -32.34 -32.32 -69.49
C ASN A 4 -32.18 -31.14 -68.53
N PHE A 5 -33.29 -30.75 -67.91
CA PHE A 5 -33.36 -29.82 -66.78
C PHE A 5 -33.07 -30.61 -65.49
N THR A 6 -32.04 -30.24 -64.76
CA THR A 6 -31.81 -30.71 -63.38
C THR A 6 -32.23 -29.59 -62.44
N SER A 7 -33.32 -29.80 -61.69
CA SER A 7 -33.78 -28.89 -60.64
C SER A 7 -33.00 -29.18 -59.36
N PHE A 8 -32.30 -28.19 -58.82
CA PHE A 8 -31.69 -28.26 -57.49
C PHE A 8 -32.72 -27.82 -56.45
N LEU A 9 -33.11 -28.75 -55.57
CA LEU A 9 -33.94 -28.49 -54.40
C LEU A 9 -33.01 -28.05 -53.25
N LEU A 10 -33.04 -26.77 -52.89
CA LEU A 10 -32.29 -26.23 -51.74
C LEU A 10 -33.10 -26.50 -50.46
N ILE A 11 -32.66 -27.46 -49.65
CA ILE A 11 -33.21 -27.69 -48.30
C ILE A 11 -32.46 -26.75 -47.35
N LEU A 12 -33.12 -25.66 -46.93
CA LEU A 12 -32.65 -24.85 -45.81
C LEU A 12 -32.87 -25.64 -44.51
N THR A 13 -31.80 -26.18 -43.93
CA THR A 13 -31.79 -26.63 -42.54
C THR A 13 -31.46 -25.43 -41.67
N ALA A 14 -32.43 -24.95 -40.90
CA ALA A 14 -32.20 -23.97 -39.85
C ALA A 14 -31.63 -24.69 -38.63
N THR A 15 -30.31 -24.60 -38.43
CA THR A 15 -29.69 -24.99 -37.16
C THR A 15 -29.85 -23.84 -36.16
N PRO A 16 -30.31 -24.08 -34.92
CA PRO A 16 -30.27 -23.06 -33.88
C PRO A 16 -28.81 -22.67 -33.64
N ILE A 17 -28.53 -21.37 -33.79
CA ILE A 17 -27.26 -20.77 -33.41
C ILE A 17 -27.29 -20.70 -31.88
N PHE A 18 -26.75 -21.71 -31.21
CA PHE A 18 -26.32 -21.55 -29.83
C PHE A 18 -25.16 -20.56 -29.83
N ALA A 19 -25.23 -19.52 -28.98
CA ALA A 19 -24.09 -18.65 -28.73
C ALA A 19 -22.92 -19.54 -28.30
N GLN A 20 -21.83 -19.48 -29.06
CA GLN A 20 -20.65 -20.27 -28.79
C GLN A 20 -19.94 -19.63 -27.59
N GLU A 21 -19.82 -20.35 -26.47
CA GLU A 21 -19.04 -19.90 -25.33
C GLU A 21 -17.62 -19.54 -25.79
N PRO A 22 -17.05 -18.42 -25.32
CA PRO A 22 -15.73 -17.96 -25.73
C PRO A 22 -14.64 -19.02 -25.45
N LEU A 23 -13.63 -19.07 -26.32
CA LEU A 23 -12.47 -19.94 -26.15
C LEU A 23 -11.65 -19.51 -24.92
N LYS A 24 -11.01 -20.48 -24.25
CA LYS A 24 -10.16 -20.29 -23.05
C LYS A 24 -9.20 -19.09 -23.12
N GLU A 25 -8.62 -18.84 -24.29
CA GLU A 25 -7.64 -17.76 -24.53
C GLU A 25 -8.26 -16.34 -24.50
N SER A 26 -9.58 -16.22 -24.44
CA SER A 26 -10.32 -14.96 -24.38
C SER A 26 -10.92 -14.63 -23.01
N LEU A 27 -10.76 -15.53 -22.03
CA LEU A 27 -11.13 -15.30 -20.64
C LEU A 27 -9.91 -14.70 -19.93
N ALA A 28 -9.90 -13.38 -19.73
CA ALA A 28 -8.92 -12.77 -18.83
C ALA A 28 -9.34 -13.16 -17.41
N PRO A 29 -8.54 -13.96 -16.68
CA PRO A 29 -8.94 -14.35 -15.33
C PRO A 29 -8.88 -13.11 -14.43
N CYS A 30 -9.91 -12.92 -13.62
CA CYS A 30 -10.17 -11.72 -12.82
C CYS A 30 -9.22 -11.54 -11.62
N GLY A 31 -8.05 -12.20 -11.61
CA GLY A 31 -7.08 -12.03 -10.54
C GLY A 31 -7.49 -12.65 -9.20
N THR A 32 -8.55 -13.45 -9.11
CA THR A 32 -9.01 -14.01 -7.84
C THR A 32 -9.71 -15.36 -7.98
N LEU A 33 -9.86 -16.05 -6.86
CA LEU A 33 -10.51 -17.36 -6.72
C LEU A 33 -12.01 -17.21 -6.99
N GLY A 34 -12.66 -18.29 -7.45
CA GLY A 34 -14.12 -18.40 -7.41
C GLY A 34 -14.65 -18.49 -5.97
N VAL A 35 -15.86 -19.04 -5.80
CA VAL A 35 -16.40 -19.31 -4.46
C VAL A 35 -15.61 -20.45 -3.79
N SER A 36 -15.11 -20.23 -2.57
CA SER A 36 -14.36 -21.25 -1.83
C SER A 36 -15.26 -22.32 -1.21
N ASP A 37 -14.69 -23.51 -0.98
CA ASP A 37 -15.39 -24.61 -0.28
C ASP A 37 -15.85 -24.17 1.12
N TRP A 38 -15.04 -23.37 1.82
CA TRP A 38 -15.39 -22.82 3.12
C TRP A 38 -16.62 -21.90 3.04
N LEU A 39 -16.70 -21.03 2.03
CA LEU A 39 -17.85 -20.14 1.87
C LEU A 39 -19.12 -20.93 1.52
N HIS A 40 -19.01 -21.98 0.71
CA HIS A 40 -20.12 -22.92 0.48
C HIS A 40 -20.60 -23.56 1.80
N GLU A 41 -19.68 -24.01 2.66
CA GLU A 41 -20.04 -24.58 3.97
C GLU A 41 -20.67 -23.53 4.89
N TYR A 42 -20.07 -22.34 5.00
CA TYR A 42 -20.55 -21.21 5.80
C TYR A 42 -21.96 -20.80 5.40
N SER A 43 -22.22 -20.60 4.10
CA SER A 43 -23.55 -20.19 3.60
C SER A 43 -24.61 -21.28 3.81
N SER A 44 -24.22 -22.56 3.81
CA SER A 44 -25.15 -23.67 4.09
C SER A 44 -25.50 -23.79 5.58
N ARG A 45 -24.60 -23.36 6.48
CA ARG A 45 -24.72 -23.49 7.93
C ARG A 45 -24.00 -22.31 8.61
N PRO A 46 -24.57 -21.10 8.56
CA PRO A 46 -23.92 -19.96 9.20
C PRO A 46 -23.84 -20.25 10.70
N PRO A 47 -22.64 -20.22 11.32
CA PRO A 47 -22.52 -20.31 12.77
C PRO A 47 -23.39 -19.19 13.38
N VAL A 48 -23.90 -19.42 14.60
CA VAL A 48 -24.62 -18.37 15.33
C VAL A 48 -23.68 -17.18 15.45
N SER A 49 -23.93 -16.15 14.64
CA SER A 49 -23.08 -14.99 14.53
C SER A 49 -22.93 -14.37 15.92
N ASP A 50 -21.70 -14.39 16.43
CA ASP A 50 -21.32 -13.42 17.45
C ASP A 50 -21.22 -12.10 16.68
N ARG A 51 -22.32 -11.34 16.66
CA ARG A 51 -22.34 -9.95 16.19
C ARG A 51 -21.58 -9.09 17.19
N SER A 52 -20.35 -9.48 17.49
CA SER A 52 -19.47 -8.72 18.34
C SER A 52 -19.20 -7.40 17.63
N GLU A 53 -19.43 -6.31 18.35
CA GLU A 53 -19.07 -4.95 17.94
C GLU A 53 -17.58 -4.67 18.17
N ASP A 54 -16.80 -5.67 18.60
CA ASP A 54 -15.38 -5.51 18.82
C ASP A 54 -14.62 -5.33 17.50
N THR A 55 -13.64 -4.43 17.54
CA THR A 55 -12.69 -4.22 16.45
C THR A 55 -11.73 -5.41 16.35
N LEU A 56 -11.71 -6.06 15.18
CA LEU A 56 -10.72 -7.08 14.83
C LEU A 56 -9.46 -6.38 14.32
N TRP A 57 -8.35 -6.56 15.03
CA TRP A 57 -7.06 -5.99 14.65
C TRP A 57 -6.29 -6.97 13.80
N VAL A 58 -6.16 -6.68 12.50
CA VAL A 58 -5.63 -7.62 11.51
C VAL A 58 -4.22 -7.25 11.10
N ALA A 59 -3.30 -8.19 11.27
CA ALA A 59 -1.90 -8.04 10.91
C ALA A 59 -1.73 -8.01 9.38
N LEU A 60 -1.09 -6.96 8.88
CA LEU A 60 -0.72 -6.79 7.48
C LEU A 60 0.78 -6.59 7.35
N GLN A 61 1.42 -7.28 6.40
CA GLN A 61 2.82 -7.10 6.08
C GLN A 61 2.97 -6.45 4.70
N PRO A 62 3.44 -5.19 4.62
CA PRO A 62 3.69 -4.54 3.35
C PRO A 62 5.07 -4.94 2.78
N HIS A 63 5.09 -5.26 1.50
CA HIS A 63 6.26 -5.49 0.66
C HIS A 63 6.27 -4.44 -0.44
N LEU A 64 7.22 -3.52 -0.40
CA LEU A 64 7.35 -2.47 -1.41
C LEU A 64 8.43 -2.91 -2.40
N LEU A 65 8.09 -2.99 -3.68
CA LEU A 65 9.02 -3.44 -4.71
C LEU A 65 9.58 -2.26 -5.48
N ALA A 66 10.82 -2.44 -5.96
CA ALA A 66 11.53 -1.54 -6.85
C ALA A 66 12.38 -2.37 -7.81
N LYS A 67 12.90 -1.72 -8.86
CA LYS A 67 13.94 -2.31 -9.73
C LYS A 67 15.21 -2.62 -8.91
N ASP A 68 16.12 -3.40 -9.48
CA ASP A 68 17.38 -3.80 -8.80
C ASP A 68 18.21 -2.61 -8.31
N ASN A 69 18.16 -1.50 -9.05
CA ASN A 69 18.84 -0.26 -8.71
C ASN A 69 18.08 0.61 -7.67
N GLY A 70 16.97 0.11 -7.12
CA GLY A 70 16.10 0.79 -6.16
C GLY A 70 15.13 1.80 -6.76
N ALA A 71 15.14 2.01 -8.08
CA ALA A 71 14.27 3.00 -8.73
C ALA A 71 12.83 2.50 -8.88
N GLY A 72 11.88 3.45 -8.90
CA GLY A 72 10.46 3.18 -9.13
C GLY A 72 9.69 2.67 -7.91
N ARG A 73 10.34 2.57 -6.74
CA ARG A 73 9.73 2.12 -5.49
C ARG A 73 8.42 2.87 -5.19
N PHE A 74 7.40 2.14 -4.75
CA PHE A 74 6.17 2.75 -4.26
C PHE A 74 6.48 3.73 -3.12
N SER A 75 6.06 4.99 -3.28
CA SER A 75 6.47 6.05 -2.35
C SER A 75 5.85 5.84 -0.97
N ALA A 76 6.57 6.26 0.08
CA ALA A 76 6.07 6.24 1.45
C ALA A 76 4.76 7.01 1.60
N GLU A 77 4.63 8.16 0.91
CA GLU A 77 3.40 8.96 0.92
C GLU A 77 2.21 8.20 0.31
N ASN A 78 2.39 7.55 -0.85
CA ASN A 78 1.31 6.78 -1.48
C ASN A 78 0.92 5.57 -0.62
N PHE A 79 1.90 4.89 -0.02
CA PHE A 79 1.60 3.79 0.90
C PHE A 79 0.78 4.26 2.11
N LEU A 80 1.23 5.32 2.80
CA LEU A 80 0.50 5.84 3.97
C LEU A 80 -0.91 6.32 3.61
N ASN A 81 -1.09 6.91 2.42
CA ASN A 81 -2.41 7.30 1.92
C ASN A 81 -3.30 6.08 1.62
N SER A 82 -2.79 5.10 0.89
CA SER A 82 -3.53 3.88 0.54
C SER A 82 -3.90 3.08 1.77
N PHE A 83 -3.01 3.02 2.76
CA PHE A 83 -3.23 2.28 4.00
C PHE A 83 -4.24 2.99 4.92
N CYS A 84 -4.26 4.33 4.87
CA CYS A 84 -5.34 5.08 5.48
C CYS A 84 -6.69 4.77 4.81
N ARG A 85 -6.74 4.82 3.47
CA ARG A 85 -7.96 4.53 2.71
C ARG A 85 -8.50 3.13 2.97
N LEU A 86 -7.62 2.13 3.01
CA LEU A 86 -8.01 0.75 3.35
C LEU A 86 -8.72 0.68 4.70
N ASN A 87 -8.19 1.34 5.74
CA ASN A 87 -8.83 1.33 7.05
C ASN A 87 -10.14 2.14 7.08
N GLU A 88 -10.26 3.21 6.28
CA GLU A 88 -11.52 3.93 6.12
C GLU A 88 -12.60 3.06 5.45
N ASP A 89 -12.25 2.33 4.39
CA ASP A 89 -13.15 1.44 3.66
C ASP A 89 -13.66 0.28 4.53
N PHE A 90 -12.81 -0.22 5.44
CA PHE A 90 -13.15 -1.30 6.35
C PHE A 90 -13.75 -0.82 7.68
N ALA A 91 -13.85 0.49 7.93
CA ALA A 91 -14.32 1.02 9.22
C ALA A 91 -15.71 0.47 9.63
N ALA A 92 -16.64 0.37 8.67
CA ALA A 92 -18.00 -0.16 8.92
C ALA A 92 -18.02 -1.66 9.29
N SER A 93 -16.95 -2.40 8.97
CA SER A 93 -16.83 -3.83 9.27
C SER A 93 -16.24 -4.11 10.66
N ASN A 94 -15.83 -3.07 11.40
CA ASN A 94 -15.05 -3.19 12.63
C ASN A 94 -13.80 -4.07 12.42
N ILE A 95 -13.14 -3.95 11.26
CA ILE A 95 -11.85 -4.57 10.95
C ILE A 95 -10.85 -3.42 10.79
N HIS A 96 -9.74 -3.48 11.50
CA HIS A 96 -8.68 -2.47 11.43
C HIS A 96 -7.35 -3.16 11.17
N PHE A 97 -6.68 -2.77 10.09
CA PHE A 97 -5.39 -3.31 9.70
C PHE A 97 -4.24 -2.54 10.38
N TYR A 98 -3.23 -3.27 10.81
CA TYR A 98 -1.98 -2.71 11.31
C TYR A 98 -0.76 -3.35 10.61
N VAL A 99 0.30 -2.57 10.47
CA VAL A 99 1.57 -3.00 9.90
C VAL A 99 2.33 -3.86 10.91
N LYS A 100 2.44 -5.16 10.65
CA LYS A 100 3.01 -6.14 11.59
C LYS A 100 4.48 -5.86 11.91
N ASN A 101 5.31 -5.68 10.89
CA ASN A 101 6.73 -5.38 11.00
C ASN A 101 7.09 -4.16 10.13
N ASN A 102 8.35 -3.72 10.17
CA ASN A 102 8.85 -2.72 9.23
C ASN A 102 8.55 -3.12 7.77
N TRP A 103 8.40 -2.11 6.90
CA TRP A 103 8.15 -2.33 5.49
C TRP A 103 9.29 -3.16 4.88
N ASN A 104 8.94 -4.24 4.18
CA ASN A 104 9.94 -5.04 3.48
C ASN A 104 10.27 -4.36 2.14
N LEU A 105 11.51 -3.90 1.99
CA LEU A 105 11.96 -3.16 0.81
C LEU A 105 12.72 -4.11 -0.13
N LEU A 106 12.04 -4.58 -1.18
CA LEU A 106 12.61 -5.53 -2.14
C LEU A 106 13.06 -4.81 -3.41
N ASN A 107 14.29 -5.07 -3.87
CA ASN A 107 14.84 -4.58 -5.14
C ASN A 107 15.01 -5.79 -6.06
N GLU A 108 14.02 -6.06 -6.90
CA GLU A 108 14.04 -7.19 -7.84
C GLU A 108 13.21 -6.80 -9.07
N THR A 109 13.88 -6.53 -10.19
CA THR A 109 13.23 -6.02 -11.41
C THR A 109 12.18 -7.00 -11.94
N ASP A 110 12.46 -8.30 -11.86
CA ASP A 110 11.58 -9.34 -12.41
C ASP A 110 10.27 -9.49 -11.62
N TRP A 111 10.28 -9.19 -10.32
CA TRP A 111 9.07 -9.13 -9.49
C TRP A 111 8.38 -7.77 -9.55
N TYR A 112 9.16 -6.69 -9.65
CA TYR A 112 8.67 -5.31 -9.75
C TYR A 112 7.76 -5.10 -10.97
N VAL A 113 8.07 -5.75 -12.09
CA VAL A 113 7.21 -5.87 -13.28
C VAL A 113 7.20 -7.34 -13.68
N HIS A 114 6.19 -8.07 -13.23
CA HIS A 114 6.02 -9.47 -13.62
C HIS A 114 4.92 -9.61 -14.66
N ALA A 115 5.16 -10.40 -15.70
CA ALA A 115 4.25 -10.55 -16.82
C ALA A 115 3.19 -11.63 -16.59
N THR A 116 3.38 -12.50 -15.59
CA THR A 116 2.54 -13.69 -15.37
C THR A 116 2.27 -13.95 -13.89
N ILE A 117 1.12 -14.54 -13.57
CA ILE A 117 0.74 -14.92 -12.20
C ILE A 117 1.76 -15.89 -11.55
N PRO A 118 2.35 -16.89 -12.24
CA PRO A 118 3.39 -17.73 -11.67
C PRO A 118 4.62 -16.99 -11.13
N GLN A 119 5.06 -15.91 -11.77
CA GLN A 119 6.15 -15.08 -11.24
C GLN A 119 5.71 -14.35 -9.95
N GLY A 120 4.44 -13.93 -9.89
CA GLY A 120 3.81 -13.42 -8.69
C GLY A 120 3.75 -14.44 -7.55
N ILE A 121 3.39 -15.69 -7.86
CA ILE A 121 3.40 -16.81 -6.91
C ILE A 121 4.81 -17.01 -6.34
N GLU A 122 5.84 -17.04 -7.19
CA GLU A 122 7.23 -17.18 -6.75
C GLU A 122 7.63 -16.04 -5.80
N MET A 123 7.29 -14.80 -6.13
CA MET A 123 7.51 -13.63 -5.28
C MET A 123 6.85 -13.80 -3.90
N MET A 124 5.58 -14.21 -3.86
CA MET A 124 4.84 -14.38 -2.61
C MET A 124 5.39 -15.53 -1.76
N LEU A 125 5.57 -16.72 -2.35
CA LEU A 125 6.10 -17.88 -1.63
C LEU A 125 7.50 -17.66 -1.07
N THR A 126 8.32 -16.84 -1.75
CA THR A 126 9.68 -16.52 -1.30
C THR A 126 9.71 -15.54 -0.13
N ASN A 127 8.78 -14.58 -0.10
CA ASN A 127 8.90 -13.41 0.77
C ASN A 127 7.82 -13.31 1.85
N ASN A 128 6.78 -14.14 1.80
CA ASN A 128 5.65 -14.06 2.72
C ASN A 128 6.10 -14.14 4.18
N VAL A 129 5.55 -13.24 4.99
CA VAL A 129 5.65 -13.30 6.44
C VAL A 129 4.44 -14.08 6.98
N PRO A 130 4.66 -15.08 7.84
CA PRO A 130 3.56 -15.86 8.42
C PRO A 130 2.67 -15.01 9.32
N ASP A 131 1.44 -15.47 9.54
CA ASP A 131 0.46 -14.89 10.46
C ASP A 131 0.19 -13.39 10.18
N ALA A 132 0.09 -13.05 8.89
CA ALA A 132 -0.29 -11.74 8.39
C ALA A 132 -0.83 -11.85 6.96
N LEU A 133 -1.65 -10.88 6.57
CA LEU A 133 -1.94 -10.62 5.16
C LEU A 133 -0.72 -9.96 4.51
N ASN A 134 -0.09 -10.63 3.55
CA ASN A 134 1.04 -10.06 2.81
C ASN A 134 0.53 -9.25 1.62
N ALA A 135 0.98 -7.99 1.50
CA ALA A 135 0.58 -7.06 0.45
C ALA A 135 1.80 -6.54 -0.33
N TYR A 136 1.85 -6.82 -1.63
CA TYR A 136 2.97 -6.54 -2.51
C TYR A 136 2.65 -5.37 -3.44
N PHE A 137 3.40 -4.27 -3.34
CA PHE A 137 3.22 -3.10 -4.20
C PHE A 137 4.24 -3.12 -5.34
N VAL A 138 3.77 -3.47 -6.54
CA VAL A 138 4.56 -3.63 -7.77
C VAL A 138 4.11 -2.63 -8.84
N SER A 139 4.94 -2.41 -9.86
CA SER A 139 4.58 -1.49 -10.94
C SER A 139 3.58 -2.08 -11.92
N ASP A 140 3.64 -3.39 -12.16
CA ASP A 140 2.74 -4.10 -13.08
C ASP A 140 2.57 -5.55 -12.60
N PRO A 141 1.42 -5.89 -12.00
CA PRO A 141 1.09 -7.23 -11.53
C PRO A 141 0.41 -8.06 -12.64
N ALA A 142 1.19 -8.49 -13.63
CA ALA A 142 0.70 -9.28 -14.77
C ALA A 142 -0.43 -8.61 -15.57
N GLY A 143 -0.39 -7.28 -15.71
CA GLY A 143 -1.38 -6.48 -16.43
C GLY A 143 -2.62 -6.09 -15.62
N ASN A 144 -2.70 -6.46 -14.34
CA ASN A 144 -3.86 -6.19 -13.49
C ASN A 144 -3.69 -4.89 -12.68
N CYS A 145 -4.79 -4.38 -12.13
CA CYS A 145 -4.71 -3.37 -11.07
C CYS A 145 -4.33 -4.00 -9.72
N GLY A 146 -4.80 -5.20 -9.47
CA GLY A 146 -4.45 -6.04 -8.34
C GLY A 146 -4.87 -7.48 -8.60
N TYR A 147 -4.39 -8.40 -7.75
CA TYR A 147 -4.91 -9.76 -7.68
C TYR A 147 -4.70 -10.33 -6.28
N ASN A 148 -5.54 -11.28 -5.90
CA ASN A 148 -5.44 -12.07 -4.68
C ASN A 148 -5.12 -13.53 -4.99
N LEU A 149 -4.15 -14.08 -4.24
CA LEU A 149 -3.91 -15.52 -4.17
C LEU A 149 -4.19 -15.97 -2.73
N PRO A 150 -5.25 -16.73 -2.44
CA PRO A 150 -5.67 -17.03 -1.06
C PRO A 150 -4.64 -17.74 -0.17
N TYR A 151 -3.69 -18.46 -0.77
CA TYR A 151 -2.53 -19.07 -0.10
C TYR A 151 -1.28 -18.17 -0.07
N GLY A 152 -1.26 -17.09 -0.85
CA GLY A 152 -0.13 -16.18 -1.01
C GLY A 152 -0.35 -14.84 -0.30
N GLY A 153 -1.19 -14.00 -0.88
CA GLY A 153 -1.38 -12.62 -0.46
C GLY A 153 -2.01 -11.80 -1.58
N VAL A 154 -1.86 -10.48 -1.51
CA VAL A 154 -2.35 -9.55 -2.54
C VAL A 154 -1.18 -8.89 -3.26
N ALA A 155 -1.29 -8.77 -4.58
CA ALA A 155 -0.41 -7.93 -5.38
C ALA A 155 -1.20 -6.69 -5.85
N MET A 156 -0.58 -5.52 -5.72
CA MET A 156 -1.17 -4.22 -6.00
C MET A 156 -0.31 -3.46 -7.00
N SER A 157 -0.94 -2.97 -8.06
CA SER A 157 -0.30 -2.04 -8.99
C SER A 157 -0.13 -0.66 -8.35
N HIS A 158 1.04 -0.05 -8.55
CA HIS A 158 1.30 1.33 -8.13
C HIS A 158 0.29 2.31 -8.72
N SER A 159 -0.20 2.08 -9.95
CA SER A 159 -1.13 2.98 -10.62
C SER A 159 -2.58 2.87 -10.17
N CYS A 160 -2.92 1.83 -9.39
CA CYS A 160 -4.26 1.60 -8.83
C CYS A 160 -4.22 1.59 -7.28
N SER A 161 -3.20 2.25 -6.70
CA SER A 161 -2.97 2.39 -5.25
C SER A 161 -2.84 3.88 -4.88
N GLY A 162 -3.74 4.69 -5.39
CA GLY A 162 -3.88 6.10 -5.05
C GLY A 162 -4.67 6.32 -3.75
N PRO A 163 -4.69 7.57 -3.23
CA PRO A 163 -5.44 7.93 -2.02
C PRO A 163 -6.97 7.75 -2.15
N ASN A 164 -7.49 7.72 -3.37
CA ASN A 164 -8.93 7.60 -3.65
C ASN A 164 -9.27 6.25 -4.30
N ASP A 165 -8.29 5.35 -4.45
CA ASP A 165 -8.50 4.08 -5.13
C ASP A 165 -9.02 3.05 -4.11
N HIS A 166 -9.95 2.20 -4.54
CA HIS A 166 -10.53 1.12 -3.71
C HIS A 166 -10.05 -0.27 -4.12
N THR A 167 -9.16 -0.35 -5.11
CA THR A 167 -8.61 -1.62 -5.59
C THR A 167 -7.97 -2.41 -4.43
N TRP A 168 -7.28 -1.76 -3.48
CA TRP A 168 -6.72 -2.51 -2.35
C TRP A 168 -7.80 -3.12 -1.46
N SER A 169 -8.88 -2.38 -1.21
CA SER A 169 -10.01 -2.87 -0.43
C SER A 169 -10.70 -4.05 -1.11
N HIS A 170 -10.82 -4.01 -2.44
CA HIS A 170 -11.30 -5.12 -3.27
C HIS A 170 -10.44 -6.39 -3.10
N GLU A 171 -9.11 -6.28 -3.28
CA GLU A 171 -8.22 -7.44 -3.15
C GLU A 171 -8.15 -8.00 -1.71
N VAL A 172 -8.32 -7.14 -0.70
CA VAL A 172 -8.41 -7.56 0.70
C VAL A 172 -9.76 -8.24 0.97
N GLY A 173 -10.85 -7.81 0.34
CA GLY A 173 -12.13 -8.52 0.38
C GLY A 173 -11.99 -9.97 -0.10
N HIS A 174 -11.29 -10.19 -1.21
CA HIS A 174 -10.92 -11.53 -1.67
C HIS A 174 -10.06 -12.31 -0.66
N ALA A 175 -9.06 -11.65 -0.06
CA ALA A 175 -8.24 -12.27 0.98
C ALA A 175 -9.06 -12.73 2.20
N LEU A 176 -10.23 -12.13 2.40
CA LEU A 176 -11.21 -12.42 3.45
C LEU A 176 -12.43 -13.21 2.94
N SER A 177 -12.25 -13.92 1.82
CA SER A 177 -13.20 -14.88 1.23
C SER A 177 -14.42 -14.28 0.55
N LEU A 178 -14.44 -12.99 0.21
CA LEU A 178 -15.47 -12.44 -0.66
C LEU A 178 -15.19 -12.74 -2.13
N PRO A 179 -16.12 -13.35 -2.87
CA PRO A 179 -16.03 -13.45 -4.32
C PRO A 179 -16.62 -12.21 -5.00
N HIS A 180 -16.53 -12.12 -6.32
CA HIS A 180 -17.22 -11.08 -7.09
C HIS A 180 -18.74 -11.32 -7.11
N PRO A 181 -19.60 -10.29 -7.04
CA PRO A 181 -21.06 -10.45 -7.20
C PRO A 181 -21.45 -10.90 -8.62
N PHE A 182 -20.52 -10.82 -9.57
CA PHE A 182 -20.67 -11.25 -10.95
C PHE A 182 -20.03 -12.60 -11.27
N ILE A 183 -19.81 -13.46 -10.27
CA ILE A 183 -19.30 -14.83 -10.46
C ILE A 183 -19.99 -15.53 -11.65
N GLY A 184 -19.18 -16.06 -12.57
CA GLY A 184 -19.59 -16.68 -13.83
C GLY A 184 -19.47 -15.77 -15.06
N TRP A 185 -19.45 -14.45 -14.87
CA TRP A 185 -19.33 -13.47 -15.96
C TRP A 185 -17.89 -13.09 -16.29
N GLU A 186 -16.90 -13.57 -15.55
CA GLU A 186 -15.50 -13.23 -15.72
C GLU A 186 -15.03 -13.45 -17.16
N GLY A 187 -14.44 -12.42 -17.77
CA GLY A 187 -14.01 -12.45 -19.16
C GLY A 187 -15.14 -12.42 -20.19
N LYS A 188 -16.41 -12.27 -19.79
CA LYS A 188 -17.57 -12.19 -20.68
C LYS A 188 -18.14 -10.77 -20.73
N THR A 189 -18.53 -10.32 -21.93
CA THR A 189 -19.31 -9.09 -22.07
C THR A 189 -20.80 -9.39 -22.00
N TYR A 190 -21.50 -8.77 -21.04
CA TYR A 190 -22.97 -8.85 -20.99
C TYR A 190 -23.62 -8.36 -22.29
N ASN A 191 -24.58 -9.14 -22.82
CA ASN A 191 -25.28 -8.83 -24.06
C ASN A 191 -26.74 -8.44 -23.82
N PHE A 192 -27.04 -7.14 -23.92
CA PHE A 192 -28.38 -6.58 -23.72
C PHE A 192 -29.45 -7.11 -24.71
N ASN A 193 -29.05 -7.73 -25.82
CA ASN A 193 -29.96 -8.20 -26.85
C ASN A 193 -30.18 -9.72 -26.82
N ALA A 194 -29.43 -10.46 -25.99
CA ALA A 194 -29.57 -11.90 -25.85
C ALA A 194 -30.30 -12.24 -24.54
N PRO A 195 -31.08 -13.34 -24.50
CA PRO A 195 -31.58 -13.87 -23.24
C PRO A 195 -30.43 -14.24 -22.30
N THR A 196 -30.53 -13.85 -21.05
CA THR A 196 -29.53 -14.18 -20.03
C THR A 196 -29.58 -15.68 -19.72
N PRO A 197 -28.45 -16.40 -19.79
CA PRO A 197 -28.45 -17.83 -19.52
C PRO A 197 -28.66 -18.11 -18.03
N THR A 198 -29.20 -19.28 -17.70
CA THR A 198 -29.35 -19.71 -16.30
C THR A 198 -28.02 -20.11 -15.66
N TRP A 199 -27.08 -20.63 -16.46
CA TRP A 199 -25.78 -21.12 -16.01
C TRP A 199 -24.68 -20.52 -16.87
N LEU A 200 -23.54 -20.24 -16.26
CA LEU A 200 -22.35 -19.74 -16.92
C LEU A 200 -21.15 -20.63 -16.59
N THR A 201 -20.30 -20.89 -17.58
CA THR A 201 -18.99 -21.49 -17.33
C THR A 201 -17.91 -20.42 -17.17
N TYR A 202 -17.02 -20.54 -16.19
CA TYR A 202 -15.91 -19.59 -15.99
C TYR A 202 -14.60 -20.33 -15.67
N ASP A 203 -13.47 -19.68 -15.98
CA ASP A 203 -12.13 -20.24 -15.83
C ASP A 203 -11.46 -19.72 -14.55
N TYR A 204 -11.06 -20.64 -13.68
CA TYR A 204 -10.34 -20.35 -12.43
C TYR A 204 -8.97 -21.07 -12.36
N THR A 205 -8.38 -21.42 -13.52
CA THR A 205 -7.15 -22.24 -13.66
C THR A 205 -6.02 -21.87 -12.70
N TYR A 206 -5.81 -20.59 -12.41
CA TYR A 206 -4.68 -20.12 -11.58
C TYR A 206 -5.08 -19.62 -10.19
N PHE A 207 -6.38 -19.59 -9.92
CA PHE A 207 -6.93 -19.05 -8.70
C PHE A 207 -7.74 -20.18 -8.06
N HIS A 208 -7.03 -21.04 -7.34
CA HIS A 208 -7.58 -22.15 -6.55
C HIS A 208 -6.75 -22.33 -5.27
N ASP A 209 -7.29 -23.03 -4.27
CA ASP A 209 -6.72 -23.05 -2.90
C ASP A 209 -5.33 -23.70 -2.80
N THR A 210 -4.92 -24.49 -3.80
CA THR A 210 -3.64 -25.23 -3.81
C THR A 210 -2.72 -24.82 -4.95
N LEU A 211 -1.45 -25.22 -4.94
CA LEU A 211 -0.51 -25.01 -6.07
C LEU A 211 -0.74 -25.97 -7.26
N ASP A 212 -1.53 -27.03 -7.07
CA ASP A 212 -1.82 -28.03 -8.10
C ASP A 212 -2.86 -27.51 -9.09
N THR A 213 -2.53 -27.53 -10.39
CA THR A 213 -3.48 -27.17 -11.47
C THR A 213 -4.40 -28.37 -11.74
N PRO A 214 -5.71 -28.30 -11.39
CA PRO A 214 -6.60 -29.42 -11.64
C PRO A 214 -6.80 -29.66 -13.15
N PRO A 215 -7.08 -30.91 -13.57
CA PRO A 215 -7.18 -31.29 -14.98
C PRO A 215 -8.39 -30.70 -15.72
N THR A 216 -9.33 -30.06 -15.02
CA THR A 216 -10.50 -29.37 -15.61
C THR A 216 -10.73 -28.03 -14.91
N PRO A 217 -10.19 -26.92 -15.45
CA PRO A 217 -10.18 -25.62 -14.78
C PRO A 217 -11.44 -24.76 -15.03
N LEU A 218 -12.53 -25.39 -15.48
CA LEU A 218 -13.79 -24.72 -15.77
C LEU A 218 -14.81 -25.10 -14.70
N ASP A 219 -15.41 -24.09 -14.05
CA ASP A 219 -16.56 -24.28 -13.15
C ASP A 219 -17.85 -23.80 -13.81
N THR A 220 -18.97 -24.05 -13.13
CA THR A 220 -20.28 -23.52 -13.48
C THR A 220 -20.86 -22.68 -12.35
N ALA A 221 -21.25 -21.44 -12.65
CA ALA A 221 -22.01 -20.58 -11.76
C ALA A 221 -23.49 -20.56 -12.16
N LEU A 222 -24.37 -20.66 -11.17
CA LEU A 222 -25.79 -20.35 -11.33
C LEU A 222 -25.95 -18.82 -11.34
N VAL A 223 -26.66 -18.28 -12.33
CA VAL A 223 -26.91 -16.84 -12.42
C VAL A 223 -27.93 -16.42 -11.35
N GLU A 224 -27.57 -15.44 -10.53
CA GLU A 224 -28.45 -14.92 -9.48
C GLU A 224 -29.65 -14.16 -10.07
N LEU A 225 -30.84 -14.42 -9.53
CA LEU A 225 -32.08 -13.76 -9.93
C LEU A 225 -32.31 -12.51 -9.09
N VAL A 226 -32.80 -11.43 -9.72
CA VAL A 226 -33.06 -10.15 -9.01
C VAL A 226 -34.08 -10.29 -7.88
N ASN A 227 -34.98 -11.28 -7.98
CA ASN A 227 -35.97 -11.55 -6.93
C ASN A 227 -35.36 -12.24 -5.69
N GLY A 228 -34.08 -12.60 -5.71
CA GLY A 228 -33.34 -13.23 -4.61
C GLY A 228 -33.73 -14.68 -4.34
N SER A 229 -34.53 -15.33 -5.19
CA SER A 229 -35.01 -16.69 -4.93
C SER A 229 -33.93 -17.77 -4.95
N ASN A 230 -32.75 -17.48 -5.50
CA ASN A 230 -31.60 -18.37 -5.57
C ASN A 230 -30.29 -17.77 -5.04
N CYS A 231 -30.31 -16.61 -4.38
CA CYS A 231 -29.08 -15.90 -3.96
C CYS A 231 -28.18 -16.73 -3.04
N ALA A 232 -28.74 -17.58 -2.19
CA ALA A 232 -27.96 -18.45 -1.29
C ALA A 232 -27.17 -19.57 -2.00
N GLN A 233 -27.31 -19.72 -3.32
CA GLN A 233 -26.72 -20.80 -4.12
C GLN A 233 -26.24 -20.33 -5.51
N ALA A 234 -26.28 -19.03 -5.78
CA ALA A 234 -25.96 -18.42 -7.07
C ALA A 234 -24.89 -17.35 -6.89
N ALA A 235 -24.14 -17.08 -7.97
CA ALA A 235 -23.06 -16.09 -7.99
C ALA A 235 -22.13 -16.15 -6.76
N ASP A 236 -22.14 -15.11 -5.91
CA ASP A 236 -21.27 -14.93 -4.74
C ASP A 236 -21.77 -15.62 -3.46
N LEU A 237 -22.97 -16.22 -3.49
CA LEU A 237 -23.66 -16.82 -2.34
C LEU A 237 -24.10 -15.83 -1.25
N ILE A 238 -24.15 -14.53 -1.57
CA ILE A 238 -24.48 -13.46 -0.64
C ILE A 238 -25.77 -12.78 -1.12
N CYS A 239 -26.77 -12.67 -0.26
CA CYS A 239 -28.13 -12.28 -0.69
C CYS A 239 -28.42 -10.77 -0.66
N ASP A 240 -27.60 -10.01 0.05
CA ASP A 240 -27.71 -8.56 0.15
C ASP A 240 -26.76 -7.81 -0.80
N SER A 241 -25.75 -8.49 -1.38
CA SER A 241 -25.14 -8.11 -2.66
C SER A 241 -26.11 -8.55 -3.76
N LYS A 242 -26.75 -7.58 -4.41
CA LYS A 242 -27.69 -7.88 -5.50
C LYS A 242 -26.92 -8.37 -6.74
N PRO A 243 -27.58 -9.10 -7.66
CA PRO A 243 -26.92 -9.63 -8.84
C PRO A 243 -26.13 -8.55 -9.58
N ASP A 244 -24.93 -8.87 -10.04
CA ASP A 244 -24.16 -8.07 -10.99
C ASP A 244 -23.76 -8.95 -12.18
N TYR A 245 -23.94 -8.47 -13.41
CA TYR A 245 -23.53 -9.21 -14.62
C TYR A 245 -22.41 -8.49 -15.39
N LEU A 246 -21.80 -7.46 -14.80
CA LEU A 246 -20.83 -6.59 -15.43
C LEU A 246 -19.41 -6.87 -14.92
N SER A 247 -18.73 -7.82 -15.55
CA SER A 247 -17.36 -8.24 -15.23
C SER A 247 -16.26 -7.40 -15.91
N TYR A 248 -16.59 -6.20 -16.38
CA TYR A 248 -15.66 -5.25 -17.01
C TYR A 248 -15.73 -3.91 -16.30
N ARG A 249 -14.74 -3.02 -16.43
CA ARG A 249 -14.82 -1.70 -15.78
C ARG A 249 -15.97 -0.86 -16.35
N TRP A 250 -16.83 -0.33 -15.47
CA TRP A 250 -18.02 0.43 -15.86
C TRP A 250 -18.28 1.63 -14.93
N ASP A 251 -18.93 2.66 -15.47
CA ASP A 251 -19.25 3.92 -14.77
C ASP A 251 -20.69 3.94 -14.25
N CYS A 252 -21.00 4.69 -13.19
CA CYS A 252 -22.31 4.67 -12.53
C CYS A 252 -23.11 5.98 -12.71
N ASP A 253 -24.42 5.90 -12.44
CA ASP A 253 -25.28 7.08 -12.35
C ASP A 253 -25.19 7.78 -10.98
N ALA A 254 -25.98 8.83 -10.77
CA ALA A 254 -26.02 9.58 -9.52
C ALA A 254 -26.58 8.80 -8.32
N GLN A 255 -27.04 7.57 -8.52
CA GLN A 255 -27.49 6.63 -7.50
C GLN A 255 -26.47 5.49 -7.31
N ASN A 256 -25.28 5.59 -7.91
CA ASN A 256 -24.26 4.54 -7.97
C ASN A 256 -24.72 3.26 -8.67
N MET A 257 -25.68 3.35 -9.59
CA MET A 257 -26.20 2.19 -10.33
C MET A 257 -25.60 2.11 -11.74
N SER A 258 -25.62 0.91 -12.33
CA SER A 258 -25.19 0.70 -13.72
C SER A 258 -25.97 1.59 -14.70
N PRO A 259 -25.37 2.03 -15.82
CA PRO A 259 -25.99 3.00 -16.72
C PRO A 259 -27.10 2.36 -17.57
N GLY A 260 -27.05 1.04 -17.75
CA GLY A 260 -28.03 0.26 -18.50
C GLY A 260 -28.76 -0.74 -17.61
N LYS A 261 -30.01 -1.02 -17.97
CA LYS A 261 -30.79 -2.11 -17.36
C LYS A 261 -30.29 -3.46 -17.84
N LEU A 262 -30.06 -4.34 -16.89
CA LEU A 262 -29.77 -5.75 -17.10
C LEU A 262 -31.06 -6.55 -16.96
N LYS A 263 -31.08 -7.76 -17.51
CA LYS A 263 -32.19 -8.70 -17.40
C LYS A 263 -31.71 -10.01 -16.82
N ASP A 264 -32.38 -10.51 -15.79
CA ASP A 264 -32.10 -11.84 -15.28
C ASP A 264 -32.65 -12.95 -16.22
N PRO A 265 -32.36 -14.24 -15.98
CA PRO A 265 -32.89 -15.35 -16.76
C PRO A 265 -34.42 -15.42 -16.88
N THR A 266 -35.17 -14.78 -15.98
CA THR A 266 -36.64 -14.69 -16.05
C THR A 266 -37.12 -13.51 -16.90
N GLY A 267 -36.19 -12.64 -17.32
CA GLY A 267 -36.45 -11.39 -18.05
C GLY A 267 -36.75 -10.21 -17.13
N ALA A 268 -36.62 -10.37 -15.80
CA ALA A 268 -36.82 -9.28 -14.86
C ALA A 268 -35.68 -8.27 -14.98
N GLU A 269 -36.03 -6.98 -15.06
CA GLU A 269 -35.07 -5.90 -15.24
C GLU A 269 -34.50 -5.39 -13.92
N PHE A 270 -33.21 -5.09 -13.88
CA PHE A 270 -32.52 -4.50 -12.74
C PHE A 270 -31.31 -3.66 -13.16
N TYR A 271 -30.67 -3.00 -12.20
CA TYR A 271 -29.39 -2.31 -12.38
C TYR A 271 -28.37 -2.89 -11.40
N SER A 272 -27.12 -3.06 -11.82
CA SER A 272 -26.04 -3.48 -10.91
C SER A 272 -25.70 -2.36 -9.95
N ASP A 273 -25.40 -2.72 -8.70
CA ASP A 273 -25.01 -1.80 -7.66
C ASP A 273 -23.49 -1.55 -7.69
N GLY A 274 -23.10 -0.35 -8.13
CA GLY A 274 -21.71 0.06 -8.25
C GLY A 274 -21.10 0.54 -6.95
N SER A 275 -21.88 0.60 -5.86
CA SER A 275 -21.38 1.03 -4.56
C SER A 275 -20.64 -0.07 -3.78
N LEU A 276 -20.67 -1.32 -4.27
CA LEU A 276 -19.93 -2.45 -3.70
C LEU A 276 -18.46 -2.39 -4.07
N PHE A 277 -17.57 -2.52 -3.08
CA PHE A 277 -16.13 -2.65 -3.34
C PHE A 277 -15.80 -3.91 -4.16
N MET A 278 -16.61 -4.98 -4.03
CA MET A 278 -16.43 -6.22 -4.80
C MET A 278 -16.94 -6.14 -6.26
N SER A 279 -17.58 -5.04 -6.66
CA SER A 279 -17.97 -4.81 -8.07
C SER A 279 -16.78 -4.32 -8.92
N TYR A 280 -16.97 -4.28 -10.24
CA TYR A 280 -16.03 -3.64 -11.18
C TYR A 280 -16.45 -2.23 -11.61
N ALA A 281 -17.37 -1.60 -10.87
CA ALA A 281 -17.62 -0.18 -11.03
C ALA A 281 -16.32 0.63 -10.83
N LEU A 282 -16.27 1.83 -11.39
CA LEU A 282 -15.17 2.75 -11.16
C LEU A 282 -15.13 3.17 -9.69
N ASP A 283 -13.92 3.42 -9.17
CA ASP A 283 -13.69 3.66 -7.74
C ASP A 283 -14.56 4.79 -7.16
N HIS A 284 -14.88 5.84 -7.93
CA HIS A 284 -15.76 6.92 -7.46
C HIS A 284 -17.23 6.51 -7.23
N CYS A 285 -17.66 5.34 -7.71
CA CYS A 285 -18.96 4.74 -7.46
C CYS A 285 -18.97 3.93 -6.16
N GLN A 286 -17.83 3.33 -5.82
CA GLN A 286 -17.69 2.35 -4.74
C GLN A 286 -17.60 3.04 -3.38
N SER A 287 -18.20 2.43 -2.36
CA SER A 287 -18.22 3.04 -1.02
C SER A 287 -18.43 2.09 0.15
N ARG A 288 -18.76 0.80 -0.07
CA ARG A 288 -19.07 -0.11 1.04
C ARG A 288 -18.93 -1.59 0.71
N PHE A 289 -18.88 -2.36 1.79
CA PHE A 289 -19.30 -3.77 1.85
C PHE A 289 -20.74 -3.87 2.39
N THR A 290 -21.49 -4.90 2.01
CA THR A 290 -22.81 -5.20 2.58
C THR A 290 -22.71 -5.81 3.99
N PRO A 291 -23.79 -5.80 4.79
CA PRO A 291 -23.84 -6.51 6.06
C PRO A 291 -23.44 -7.99 5.99
N ASP A 292 -23.90 -8.75 4.97
CA ASP A 292 -23.54 -10.16 4.84
C ASP A 292 -22.09 -10.35 4.35
N GLU A 293 -21.58 -9.48 3.46
CA GLU A 293 -20.13 -9.44 3.12
C GLU A 293 -19.28 -9.20 4.38
N ILE A 294 -19.67 -8.25 5.22
CA ILE A 294 -19.00 -7.99 6.52
C ILE A 294 -19.05 -9.22 7.42
N ALA A 295 -20.20 -9.91 7.49
CA ALA A 295 -20.34 -11.12 8.29
C ALA A 295 -19.40 -12.24 7.80
N VAL A 296 -19.30 -12.44 6.48
CA VAL A 296 -18.37 -13.38 5.86
C VAL A 296 -16.93 -13.03 6.22
N MET A 297 -16.49 -11.79 5.98
CA MET A 297 -15.11 -11.37 6.26
C MET A 297 -14.72 -11.55 7.74
N ARG A 298 -15.63 -11.22 8.66
CA ARG A 298 -15.41 -11.41 10.11
C ARG A 298 -15.36 -12.89 10.47
N ALA A 299 -16.24 -13.72 9.90
CA ALA A 299 -16.21 -15.16 10.10
C ALA A 299 -14.90 -15.77 9.61
N THR A 300 -14.41 -15.35 8.43
CA THR A 300 -13.12 -15.74 7.87
C THR A 300 -11.97 -15.44 8.83
N LEU A 301 -11.97 -14.26 9.46
CA LEU A 301 -10.97 -13.89 10.47
C LEU A 301 -11.06 -14.71 11.76
N HIS A 302 -12.21 -15.30 12.07
CA HIS A 302 -12.37 -16.17 13.25
C HIS A 302 -12.09 -17.64 12.98
N THR A 303 -12.16 -18.09 11.72
CA THR A 303 -11.96 -19.48 11.33
C THR A 303 -10.67 -19.66 10.54
N GLU A 304 -10.64 -19.21 9.30
CA GLU A 304 -9.60 -19.50 8.31
C GLU A 304 -8.33 -18.66 8.55
N LYS A 305 -8.50 -17.43 9.05
CA LYS A 305 -7.43 -16.43 9.18
C LYS A 305 -7.24 -15.96 10.63
N ILE A 306 -7.57 -16.81 11.61
CA ILE A 306 -7.46 -16.49 13.05
C ILE A 306 -6.06 -16.08 13.47
N ASN A 307 -5.03 -16.61 12.79
CA ASN A 307 -3.64 -16.24 13.04
C ASN A 307 -3.29 -14.81 12.60
N TRP A 308 -4.11 -14.15 11.77
CA TRP A 308 -3.90 -12.75 11.41
C TRP A 308 -4.43 -11.79 12.48
N VAL A 309 -5.31 -12.26 13.37
CA VAL A 309 -5.98 -11.41 14.36
C VAL A 309 -5.12 -11.27 15.62
N ALA A 310 -4.83 -10.03 16.01
CA ALA A 310 -4.13 -9.73 17.24
C ALA A 310 -5.09 -9.81 18.46
N PRO A 311 -4.60 -10.26 19.64
CA PRO A 311 -5.45 -10.39 20.82
C PRO A 311 -5.85 -9.04 21.46
N VAL A 312 -5.15 -7.93 21.17
CA VAL A 312 -5.50 -6.58 21.63
C VAL A 312 -4.74 -5.49 20.84
N MET A 313 -5.31 -4.30 20.72
CA MET A 313 -4.64 -3.09 20.20
C MET A 313 -3.47 -2.69 21.12
N LEU A 314 -2.27 -2.56 20.56
CA LEU A 314 -1.07 -2.18 21.33
C LEU A 314 -0.70 -0.70 21.23
N GLN A 315 -1.17 0.04 20.21
CA GLN A 315 -0.81 1.44 19.99
C GLN A 315 -2.04 2.28 19.62
N GLN A 316 -2.05 3.54 20.10
CA GLN A 316 -3.14 4.50 19.96
C GLN A 316 -3.00 5.37 18.70
N PRO A 317 -4.07 6.05 18.24
CA PRO A 317 -4.01 7.00 17.13
C PRO A 317 -3.07 8.18 17.42
N ILE A 318 -2.75 8.91 16.35
CA ILE A 318 -1.91 10.12 16.38
C ILE A 318 -2.79 11.32 16.06
N ASP A 319 -3.03 12.17 17.06
CA ASP A 319 -3.98 13.28 16.98
C ASP A 319 -3.30 14.65 16.83
N GLU A 320 -1.97 14.69 16.85
CA GLU A 320 -1.18 15.91 16.80
C GLU A 320 -0.25 15.94 15.58
N ALA A 321 0.03 17.15 15.08
CA ALA A 321 1.01 17.36 14.03
C ALA A 321 2.36 17.82 14.62
N PRO A 322 3.50 17.36 14.07
CA PRO A 322 4.81 17.82 14.51
C PRO A 322 5.02 19.29 14.15
N ILE A 323 5.75 20.00 15.01
CA ILE A 323 6.15 21.39 14.80
C ILE A 323 7.56 21.39 14.20
N ALA A 324 7.71 22.03 13.04
CA ALA A 324 9.02 22.28 12.44
C ALA A 324 9.85 23.23 13.33
N LEU A 325 11.03 22.78 13.77
CA LEU A 325 11.90 23.53 14.68
C LEU A 325 13.13 24.08 13.96
N GLU A 326 13.79 23.25 13.16
CA GLU A 326 14.95 23.63 12.35
C GLU A 326 14.85 23.02 10.95
N PRO A 327 15.25 23.72 9.89
CA PRO A 327 15.60 25.13 9.89
C PRO A 327 14.44 26.04 10.31
N ILE A 328 14.77 27.16 10.97
CA ILE A 328 13.76 28.21 11.21
C ILE A 328 13.34 28.80 9.86
N GLN A 329 12.20 29.50 9.85
CA GLN A 329 11.61 29.98 8.60
C GLN A 329 12.59 30.84 7.78
N ASP A 330 12.84 30.39 6.54
CA ASP A 330 13.76 30.97 5.56
C ASP A 330 15.26 31.00 5.99
N GLU A 331 15.67 30.19 6.98
CA GLU A 331 17.08 30.01 7.38
C GLU A 331 17.94 29.56 6.19
N ILE A 332 19.18 30.06 6.15
CA ILE A 332 20.19 29.63 5.18
C ILE A 332 20.88 28.36 5.70
N ILE A 333 20.67 27.24 5.01
CA ILE A 333 21.24 25.94 5.34
C ILE A 333 22.24 25.47 4.27
N PRO A 334 23.19 24.59 4.62
CA PRO A 334 24.15 24.07 3.66
C PRO A 334 23.48 23.13 2.64
N VAL A 335 24.00 23.10 1.41
CA VAL A 335 23.54 22.15 0.37
C VAL A 335 23.82 20.68 0.71
N THR A 336 24.86 20.43 1.51
CA THR A 336 25.29 19.10 1.94
C THR A 336 25.18 19.01 3.44
N GLY A 337 24.51 17.96 3.92
CA GLY A 337 24.22 17.77 5.33
C GLY A 337 23.25 18.83 5.87
N ALA A 338 22.25 19.21 5.08
CA ALA A 338 21.12 20.04 5.50
C ALA A 338 20.40 19.34 6.66
N PHE A 339 20.22 20.03 7.78
CA PHE A 339 19.63 19.45 8.99
C PHE A 339 18.20 19.93 9.18
N PHE A 340 17.29 18.99 9.34
CA PHE A 340 15.88 19.19 9.63
C PHE A 340 15.56 18.61 11.01
N ARG A 341 14.83 19.34 11.86
CA ARG A 341 14.40 18.90 13.19
C ARG A 341 12.97 19.36 13.46
N TRP A 342 12.20 18.53 14.14
CA TRP A 342 10.83 18.81 14.53
C TRP A 342 10.55 18.34 15.96
N SER A 343 9.40 18.73 16.52
CA SER A 343 8.95 18.24 17.83
C SER A 343 8.50 16.78 17.76
N SER A 344 8.78 16.01 18.81
CA SER A 344 8.20 14.67 18.97
C SER A 344 6.68 14.76 19.07
N VAL A 345 5.98 13.78 18.51
CA VAL A 345 4.52 13.65 18.57
C VAL A 345 4.17 12.41 19.40
N PRO A 346 3.26 12.49 20.39
CA PRO A 346 2.78 11.33 21.12
C PRO A 346 2.28 10.21 20.20
N ASN A 347 2.55 8.95 20.54
CA ASN A 347 2.21 7.75 19.76
C ASN A 347 2.86 7.62 18.38
N ALA A 348 3.57 8.63 17.87
CA ALA A 348 4.31 8.52 16.63
C ALA A 348 5.62 7.73 16.83
N THR A 349 5.82 6.69 16.03
CA THR A 349 7.06 5.88 16.04
C THR A 349 7.94 6.18 14.84
N HIS A 350 7.38 6.76 13.79
CA HIS A 350 8.05 7.10 12.54
C HIS A 350 7.59 8.46 12.02
N TYR A 351 8.42 9.05 11.16
CA TYR A 351 8.16 10.32 10.49
C TYR A 351 8.56 10.22 9.03
N LEU A 352 7.64 10.58 8.13
CA LEU A 352 7.93 10.86 6.73
C LEU A 352 8.30 12.33 6.58
N VAL A 353 9.53 12.61 6.17
CA VAL A 353 10.07 13.96 5.98
C VAL A 353 10.23 14.22 4.50
N GLN A 354 9.64 15.32 4.03
CA GLN A 354 9.72 15.71 2.63
C GLN A 354 10.23 17.13 2.48
N ALA A 355 11.06 17.36 1.45
CA ALA A 355 11.45 18.70 1.03
C ALA A 355 11.37 18.83 -0.50
N SER A 356 10.77 19.93 -0.95
CA SER A 356 10.53 20.22 -2.37
C SER A 356 10.81 21.67 -2.71
N ARG A 357 11.17 21.94 -3.96
CA ARG A 357 11.19 23.29 -4.53
C ARG A 357 9.80 23.83 -4.87
N PHE A 358 8.79 22.96 -4.87
CA PHE A 358 7.42 23.26 -5.26
C PHE A 358 6.49 23.09 -4.06
N THR A 359 5.56 24.02 -3.87
CA THR A 359 4.57 23.98 -2.77
C THR A 359 3.63 22.77 -2.87
N GLY A 360 3.42 22.23 -4.06
CA GLY A 360 2.62 21.02 -4.29
C GLY A 360 3.40 19.70 -4.13
N PHE A 361 4.70 19.75 -3.81
CA PHE A 361 5.54 18.55 -3.63
C PHE A 361 5.52 17.56 -4.83
N SER A 362 5.31 18.09 -6.04
CA SER A 362 5.31 17.30 -7.29
C SER A 362 6.67 16.67 -7.60
N PHE A 363 7.75 17.27 -7.10
CA PHE A 363 9.10 16.70 -7.15
C PHE A 363 9.78 16.88 -5.79
N LYS A 364 10.13 15.77 -5.15
CA LYS A 364 10.66 15.74 -3.78
C LYS A 364 12.17 15.47 -3.83
N GLN A 365 12.97 16.41 -3.34
CA GLN A 365 14.43 16.24 -3.21
C GLN A 365 14.80 15.49 -1.94
N VAL A 366 13.95 15.60 -0.92
CA VAL A 366 14.01 14.77 0.28
C VAL A 366 12.65 14.07 0.38
N ASP A 367 12.67 12.75 0.55
CA ASP A 367 11.50 11.91 0.74
C ASP A 367 11.95 10.67 1.54
N MET A 368 12.02 10.84 2.86
CA MET A 368 12.69 9.87 3.76
C MET A 368 11.81 9.53 4.95
N VAL A 369 11.82 8.26 5.35
CA VAL A 369 11.22 7.79 6.60
C VAL A 369 12.32 7.65 7.64
N THR A 370 12.08 8.13 8.87
CA THR A 370 12.98 8.00 10.01
C THR A 370 12.21 7.78 11.31
N THR A 371 12.85 7.16 12.31
CA THR A 371 12.32 7.02 13.67
C THR A 371 12.80 8.13 14.61
N ASP A 372 13.84 8.88 14.21
CA ASP A 372 14.34 10.04 14.96
C ASP A 372 13.44 11.26 14.70
N THR A 373 13.57 12.31 15.54
CA THR A 373 12.90 13.62 15.35
C THR A 373 13.74 14.61 14.55
N PHE A 374 14.71 14.10 13.79
CA PHE A 374 15.58 14.87 12.92
C PHE A 374 16.00 14.07 11.68
N LEU A 375 16.45 14.79 10.66
CA LEU A 375 16.97 14.22 9.41
C LEU A 375 18.12 15.08 8.88
N THR A 376 19.18 14.43 8.37
CA THR A 376 20.26 15.10 7.64
C THR A 376 20.20 14.74 6.16
N ALA A 377 19.99 15.72 5.27
CA ALA A 377 19.91 15.53 3.82
C ALA A 377 21.22 15.93 3.11
N GLY A 378 21.66 15.09 2.17
CA GLY A 378 23.00 15.17 1.58
C GLY A 378 23.17 15.96 0.28
N SER A 379 22.09 16.31 -0.43
CA SER A 379 22.21 16.78 -1.83
C SER A 379 21.10 17.74 -2.25
N LEU A 380 21.08 18.95 -1.67
CA LEU A 380 20.18 20.02 -2.13
C LEU A 380 20.86 20.90 -3.18
N THR A 381 20.06 21.51 -4.06
CA THR A 381 20.57 22.49 -5.03
C THR A 381 20.93 23.79 -4.31
N ALA A 382 22.07 24.40 -4.61
CA ALA A 382 22.49 25.68 -4.02
C ALA A 382 21.54 26.83 -4.37
N ASN A 383 21.53 27.87 -3.53
CA ASN A 383 20.80 29.13 -3.73
C ASN A 383 19.32 28.93 -4.09
N THR A 384 18.70 27.92 -3.48
CA THR A 384 17.35 27.47 -3.82
C THR A 384 16.46 27.50 -2.59
N LYS A 385 15.23 27.99 -2.75
CA LYS A 385 14.21 27.90 -1.70
C LYS A 385 13.57 26.51 -1.71
N TYR A 386 13.47 25.92 -0.52
CA TYR A 386 12.78 24.66 -0.29
C TYR A 386 11.61 24.86 0.68
N TYR A 387 10.54 24.12 0.42
CA TYR A 387 9.41 23.87 1.30
C TYR A 387 9.59 22.48 1.88
N TRP A 388 9.40 22.32 3.19
CA TRP A 388 9.54 21.03 3.83
C TRP A 388 8.40 20.78 4.83
N ARG A 389 8.01 19.52 4.97
CA ARG A 389 6.88 19.07 5.77
C ARG A 389 7.16 17.70 6.38
N ILE A 390 6.52 17.40 7.51
CA ILE A 390 6.69 16.16 8.25
C ILE A 390 5.31 15.51 8.45
N ARG A 391 5.20 14.21 8.21
CA ARG A 391 4.01 13.42 8.56
C ARG A 391 4.39 12.37 9.60
N PRO A 392 3.83 12.44 10.83
CA PRO A 392 4.03 11.40 11.82
C PRO A 392 3.20 10.18 11.44
N PHE A 393 3.68 8.98 11.76
CA PHE A 393 2.88 7.76 11.68
C PHE A 393 3.37 6.72 12.67
N ASN A 394 2.55 5.69 12.88
CA ASN A 394 2.98 4.47 13.55
C ASN A 394 2.43 3.27 12.78
N ASN A 395 2.67 2.07 13.29
CA ASN A 395 2.26 0.84 12.60
C ASN A 395 0.73 0.66 12.55
N TRP A 396 -0.01 1.38 13.37
CA TRP A 396 -1.46 1.23 13.55
C TRP A 396 -2.26 2.39 12.95
N HIS A 397 -1.59 3.51 12.70
CA HIS A 397 -2.19 4.74 12.26
C HIS A 397 -1.30 5.47 11.25
N ALA A 398 -1.77 5.52 10.00
CA ALA A 398 -1.15 6.24 8.90
C ALA A 398 -1.93 7.50 8.46
N CYS A 399 -3.15 7.73 8.97
CA CYS A 399 -4.04 8.80 8.51
C CYS A 399 -3.66 10.21 9.00
N ALA A 400 -2.65 10.35 9.86
CA ALA A 400 -2.23 11.66 10.34
C ALA A 400 -1.79 12.57 9.18
N PRO A 401 -2.18 13.86 9.18
CA PRO A 401 -1.84 14.80 8.12
C PRO A 401 -0.36 15.20 8.17
N PHE A 402 0.12 15.81 7.09
CA PHE A 402 1.39 16.53 7.13
C PHE A 402 1.29 17.77 8.02
N SER A 403 2.42 18.14 8.64
CA SER A 403 2.61 19.45 9.27
C SER A 403 2.40 20.59 8.26
N PRO A 404 2.11 21.81 8.73
CA PRO A 404 2.28 23.00 7.92
C PRO A 404 3.68 23.03 7.29
N SER A 405 3.77 23.49 6.04
CA SER A 405 5.05 23.57 5.34
C SER A 405 5.92 24.68 5.93
N ALA A 406 7.13 24.35 6.35
CA ALA A 406 8.17 25.30 6.70
C ALA A 406 9.09 25.56 5.50
N THR A 407 9.92 26.60 5.57
CA THR A 407 10.80 27.00 4.44
C THR A 407 12.24 27.20 4.86
N CYS A 408 13.15 26.95 3.92
CA CYS A 408 14.58 27.25 4.06
C CYS A 408 15.20 27.63 2.72
N LYS A 409 16.40 28.23 2.77
CA LYS A 409 17.20 28.57 1.59
C LYS A 409 18.53 27.86 1.67
N THR A 410 19.01 27.31 0.58
CA THR A 410 20.29 26.59 0.56
C THR A 410 21.44 27.49 0.12
N ALA A 411 22.64 27.26 0.64
CA ALA A 411 23.87 27.93 0.21
C ALA A 411 25.07 26.98 0.24
N LEU A 412 26.10 27.32 -0.55
CA LEU A 412 27.43 26.69 -0.46
C LEU A 412 28.15 27.26 0.77
N LEU A 413 27.91 26.67 1.94
CA LEU A 413 28.58 27.09 3.18
C LEU A 413 29.93 26.37 3.29
N SER A 414 31.01 27.14 3.45
CA SER A 414 32.34 26.61 3.80
C SER A 414 32.41 26.29 5.30
N ALA A 415 33.19 25.27 5.66
CA ALA A 415 33.38 24.82 7.04
C ALA A 415 34.24 25.79 7.86
N ALA A 416 33.77 27.02 8.07
CA ALA A 416 34.31 27.90 9.10
C ALA A 416 33.42 27.75 10.34
N SER A 417 33.94 27.14 11.41
CA SER A 417 33.23 27.02 12.68
C SER A 417 33.33 28.35 13.44
N GLU A 418 32.39 29.25 13.24
CA GLU A 418 32.10 30.27 14.26
C GLU A 418 31.36 29.59 15.43
N PRO A 419 31.66 29.96 16.69
CA PRO A 419 30.88 29.49 17.84
C PRO A 419 29.41 29.83 17.62
N ASP A 420 28.51 28.92 17.99
CA ASP A 420 27.10 29.28 18.01
C ASP A 420 26.80 30.27 19.14
N THR A 421 25.57 30.78 19.18
CA THR A 421 25.15 31.83 20.13
C THR A 421 25.31 31.44 21.60
N ASP A 422 25.38 30.14 21.91
CA ASP A 422 25.45 29.64 23.28
C ASP A 422 26.88 29.26 23.68
N GLY A 423 27.87 29.48 22.80
CA GLY A 423 29.27 29.14 23.03
C GLY A 423 29.62 27.69 22.71
N TRP A 424 28.74 26.95 22.00
CA TRP A 424 29.08 25.61 21.54
C TRP A 424 30.10 25.69 20.41
N ARG A 425 31.13 24.83 20.51
CA ARG A 425 32.14 24.67 19.46
C ARG A 425 32.50 23.22 19.27
N CYS A 426 33.01 22.94 18.08
CA CYS A 426 33.45 21.62 17.70
C CYS A 426 34.60 21.73 16.71
N TYR A 427 35.70 21.06 17.02
CA TYR A 427 36.93 21.17 16.25
C TYR A 427 37.83 19.91 16.43
N PRO A 428 38.70 19.62 15.46
CA PRO A 428 38.87 20.35 14.20
C PRO A 428 37.76 20.05 13.19
N SER A 429 37.44 21.03 12.34
CA SER A 429 36.54 20.82 11.20
C SER A 429 37.20 20.03 10.08
N LEU A 430 38.54 19.97 10.03
CA LEU A 430 39.30 19.07 9.17
C LEU A 430 39.90 17.94 10.03
N LEU A 431 39.40 16.72 9.87
CA LEU A 431 39.82 15.56 10.63
C LEU A 431 41.04 14.88 10.00
N SER A 432 42.11 14.76 10.77
CA SER A 432 43.25 13.88 10.47
C SER A 432 42.93 12.44 10.86
N ASP A 433 43.72 11.47 10.39
CA ASP A 433 43.56 10.06 10.72
C ASP A 433 43.59 9.81 12.24
N GLY A 434 42.48 9.34 12.79
CA GLY A 434 42.37 8.99 14.21
C GLY A 434 42.37 10.19 15.16
N GLU A 435 42.25 11.42 14.65
CA GLU A 435 42.17 12.61 15.49
C GLU A 435 40.79 12.72 16.15
N PRO A 436 40.70 12.84 17.49
CA PRO A 436 39.42 12.95 18.18
C PRO A 436 38.78 14.32 17.97
N LEU A 437 37.45 14.34 18.00
CA LEU A 437 36.68 15.57 17.93
C LEU A 437 36.59 16.20 19.31
N THR A 438 36.96 17.47 19.43
CA THR A 438 36.80 18.24 20.67
C THR A 438 35.53 19.05 20.60
N LEU A 439 34.69 18.92 21.63
CA LEU A 439 33.44 19.64 21.83
C LEU A 439 33.62 20.61 23.00
N GLU A 440 33.29 21.88 22.81
CA GLU A 440 33.11 22.84 23.90
C GLU A 440 31.63 22.90 24.26
N ILE A 441 31.31 22.51 25.49
CA ILE A 441 29.95 22.32 25.98
C ILE A 441 29.52 23.57 26.80
N PRO A 442 28.50 24.30 26.34
CA PRO A 442 27.89 25.38 27.11
C PRO A 442 27.41 24.90 28.47
N GLU A 443 27.45 25.78 29.48
CA GLU A 443 27.02 25.43 30.83
C GLU A 443 25.58 24.92 30.88
N ALA A 444 24.68 25.50 30.06
CA ALA A 444 23.30 25.06 29.95
C ALA A 444 23.13 23.60 29.50
N TRP A 445 24.11 23.01 28.82
CA TRP A 445 24.07 21.63 28.30
C TRP A 445 24.75 20.61 29.22
N ARG A 446 25.40 21.05 30.30
CA ARG A 446 26.15 20.15 31.18
C ARG A 446 25.23 19.30 32.05
N GLY A 447 25.68 18.08 32.36
CA GLY A 447 24.99 17.10 33.21
C GLY A 447 23.96 16.23 32.48
N GLU A 448 23.82 16.36 31.17
CA GLU A 448 22.92 15.56 30.34
C GLU A 448 23.65 14.39 29.68
N ASP A 449 22.94 13.29 29.42
CA ASP A 449 23.39 12.29 28.46
C ASP A 449 22.95 12.68 27.05
N ALA A 450 23.82 12.45 26.07
CA ALA A 450 23.59 12.83 24.69
C ALA A 450 23.98 11.71 23.72
N LYS A 451 23.16 11.55 22.68
CA LYS A 451 23.45 10.70 21.52
C LYS A 451 24.28 11.51 20.53
N CYS A 452 25.47 11.03 20.20
CA CYS A 452 26.31 11.58 19.14
C CYS A 452 26.20 10.69 17.91
N SER A 453 25.96 11.30 16.75
CA SER A 453 25.86 10.62 15.47
C SER A 453 26.68 11.37 14.42
N VAL A 454 27.34 10.63 13.54
CA VAL A 454 28.03 11.19 12.37
C VAL A 454 27.40 10.62 11.12
N PHE A 455 27.07 11.51 10.20
CA PHE A 455 26.50 11.19 8.90
C PHE A 455 27.49 11.57 7.79
N ASP A 456 27.56 10.78 6.72
CA ASP A 456 28.33 11.14 5.54
C ASP A 456 27.62 12.21 4.68
N ALA A 457 28.28 12.64 3.60
CA ALA A 457 27.74 13.63 2.67
C ALA A 457 26.43 13.22 2.00
N ALA A 458 26.07 11.92 1.98
CA ALA A 458 24.80 11.43 1.46
C ALA A 458 23.71 11.37 2.56
N GLY A 459 24.03 11.70 3.81
CA GLY A 459 23.12 11.60 4.95
C GLY A 459 23.05 10.20 5.57
N ARG A 460 23.94 9.27 5.19
CA ARG A 460 23.98 7.92 5.77
C ARG A 460 24.71 7.96 7.10
N LEU A 461 24.17 7.28 8.12
CA LEU A 461 24.82 7.15 9.43
C LEU A 461 26.10 6.32 9.29
N VAL A 462 27.25 6.88 9.69
CA VAL A 462 28.56 6.20 9.64
C VAL A 462 29.13 5.90 11.02
N TRP A 463 28.67 6.57 12.06
CA TRP A 463 29.08 6.34 13.43
C TRP A 463 28.06 6.88 14.42
N GLN A 464 27.91 6.22 15.57
CA GLN A 464 27.07 6.68 16.67
C GLN A 464 27.65 6.23 18.02
N SER A 465 27.48 7.05 19.06
CA SER A 465 27.78 6.72 20.44
C SER A 465 26.88 7.51 21.41
N HIS A 466 26.89 7.13 22.68
CA HIS A 466 26.30 7.92 23.78
C HIS A 466 27.42 8.48 24.65
N ILE A 467 27.32 9.76 25.01
CA ILE A 467 28.28 10.44 25.88
C ILE A 467 27.55 11.19 26.99
N SER A 468 28.21 11.34 28.14
CA SER A 468 27.72 12.18 29.23
C SER A 468 28.40 13.54 29.17
N LEU A 469 27.60 14.61 29.11
CA LEU A 469 28.04 16.01 28.99
C LEU A 469 28.54 16.58 30.33
N SER A 470 29.53 15.93 30.92
CA SER A 470 30.00 16.20 32.29
C SER A 470 31.03 17.32 32.42
N ALA A 471 31.65 17.75 31.30
CA ALA A 471 32.73 18.73 31.29
C ALA A 471 32.48 19.86 30.27
N ASP A 472 33.16 20.98 30.45
CA ASP A 472 33.16 22.11 29.52
C ASP A 472 33.88 21.79 28.19
N ARG A 473 34.81 20.81 28.22
CA ARG A 473 35.45 20.25 27.04
C ARG A 473 35.42 18.74 27.06
N ILE A 474 34.92 18.14 25.99
CA ILE A 474 34.84 16.69 25.81
C ILE A 474 35.56 16.30 24.53
N LYS A 475 36.36 15.24 24.59
CA LYS A 475 36.93 14.61 23.40
C LYS A 475 36.10 13.39 23.04
N VAL A 476 35.74 13.29 21.77
CA VAL A 476 34.98 12.19 21.20
C VAL A 476 35.88 11.45 20.23
N ASP A 477 36.28 10.24 20.61
CA ASP A 477 37.05 9.35 19.74
C ASP A 477 36.12 8.76 18.68
N MET A 478 36.43 9.03 17.42
CA MET A 478 35.66 8.54 16.29
C MET A 478 36.59 7.77 15.35
N PRO A 479 36.13 6.69 14.70
CA PRO A 479 36.93 5.90 13.77
C PRO A 479 37.09 6.61 12.41
N SER A 480 37.45 7.90 12.41
CA SER A 480 37.54 8.76 11.23
C SER A 480 38.51 8.28 10.17
N ALA A 481 39.51 7.47 10.56
CA ALA A 481 40.46 6.83 9.65
C ALA A 481 39.82 5.77 8.73
N GLN A 482 38.66 5.21 9.13
CA GLN A 482 37.92 4.23 8.32
C GLN A 482 36.96 4.90 7.33
N TRP A 483 36.80 6.21 7.43
CA TRP A 483 35.89 6.97 6.60
C TRP A 483 36.56 7.38 5.29
N SER A 484 35.77 7.35 4.21
CA SER A 484 36.22 7.87 2.93
C SER A 484 36.55 9.36 3.02
N LYS A 485 37.39 9.87 2.12
CA LYS A 485 37.59 11.31 2.00
C LYS A 485 36.28 11.99 1.63
N GLY A 486 35.92 13.07 2.32
CA GLY A 486 34.63 13.72 2.10
C GLY A 486 34.16 14.61 3.24
N VAL A 487 32.94 15.11 3.11
CA VAL A 487 32.27 15.93 4.13
C VAL A 487 31.39 15.04 4.99
N TYR A 488 31.43 15.28 6.29
CA TYR A 488 30.67 14.59 7.32
C TYR A 488 29.93 15.60 8.19
N ARG A 489 28.82 15.18 8.79
CA ARG A 489 28.03 15.98 9.72
C ARG A 489 28.00 15.28 11.07
N PHE A 490 28.57 15.92 12.08
CA PHE A 490 28.39 15.51 13.48
C PHE A 490 27.12 16.16 14.04
N VAL A 491 26.30 15.36 14.70
CA VAL A 491 25.07 15.77 15.37
C VAL A 491 25.11 15.23 16.79
N LEU A 492 24.91 16.09 17.77
CA LEU A 492 24.70 15.75 19.17
C LEU A 492 23.24 16.05 19.53
N VAL A 493 22.53 15.08 20.10
CA VAL A 493 21.13 15.21 20.52
C VAL A 493 21.01 14.88 22.01
N SER A 494 20.33 15.74 22.77
CA SER A 494 19.95 15.55 24.17
C SER A 494 18.52 16.03 24.39
N GLU A 495 17.99 15.92 25.62
CA GLU A 495 16.68 16.48 25.97
C GLU A 495 16.59 18.00 25.75
N LYS A 496 17.73 18.70 25.79
CA LYS A 496 17.82 20.15 25.58
C LYS A 496 17.83 20.57 24.11
N GLY A 497 17.86 19.62 23.18
CA GLY A 497 17.84 19.84 21.74
C GLY A 497 19.01 19.20 21.01
N ALA A 498 19.40 19.76 19.86
CA ALA A 498 20.53 19.28 19.07
C ALA A 498 21.60 20.35 18.80
N LYS A 499 22.88 19.94 18.80
CA LYS A 499 24.03 20.74 18.34
C LYS A 499 24.69 20.04 17.15
N ARG A 500 25.28 20.80 16.23
CA ARG A 500 25.73 20.29 14.92
C ARG A 500 27.05 20.89 14.46
N CYS A 501 27.85 20.10 13.76
CA CYS A 501 29.19 20.50 13.33
C CYS A 501 29.52 19.88 11.96
N SER A 502 30.12 20.66 11.07
CA SER A 502 30.64 20.15 9.80
C SER A 502 32.06 19.62 9.99
N LEU A 503 32.32 18.42 9.50
CA LEU A 503 33.62 17.76 9.53
C LEU A 503 34.04 17.45 8.09
N VAL A 504 35.34 17.49 7.82
CA VAL A 504 35.93 17.20 6.51
C VAL A 504 37.04 16.20 6.73
N ARG A 505 36.98 15.05 6.05
CA ARG A 505 38.07 14.08 6.01
C ARG A 505 38.88 14.32 4.73
N GLY A 506 40.14 14.75 4.90
CA GLY A 506 41.06 15.12 3.82
C GLY A 506 41.78 13.96 3.14
#